data_AF-A0A097A5N1-F1
#
_entry.id   AF-A0A097A5N1-F1
#
_cell.length_a   1.000
_cell.length_b   1.000
_cell.length_c   1.000
_cell.angle_alpha   90.00
_cell.angle_beta   90.00
_cell.angle_gamma   90.00
#
_symmetry.space_group_name_H-M   'P 1'
#
loop_
_entity.id
_entity.type
_entity.pdbx_description
1 polymer ?
#
loop_
_entity_poly.entity_id
_entity_poly.type
_entity_poly.pdbx_seq_one_letter_code
_entity_poly.pdbx_strand_id
1 'polypeptide(L)'
;SASFEALGMSLLYSSTAPSTGIERELSISTSARSLINAVRRGIRPRDVVTHRSIRNAMAVVMAVGGSTNAVLHYLAIAAAARSALSLHDVELIRRRVPVICNMKPSGLHSTADLHSAGGVPRVMHELALAGLIDESCLTITGRTIGAELLAAHRKRHGSTVVLPTNMALYRTGRLVVLRGNMSRDGAVAKTSGLSILLHSGTARVFRSEEACVQAILNGCVRIGDVVVLIYLGPKGGPGMPEMLSPTAALVGMGLGQSACLITDGRF
;
A
#
# COMPACT_ATOMS: atom_id res chain seq x y z
N SER A 1 9.46 0.31 -5.22
CA SER A 1 8.13 0.58 -4.63
C SER A 1 7.74 2.02 -4.93
N ALA A 2 6.48 2.27 -5.33
CA ALA A 2 5.96 3.63 -5.52
C ALA A 2 6.09 4.50 -4.26
N SER A 3 5.90 3.89 -3.09
CA SER A 3 5.98 4.58 -1.81
C SER A 3 7.39 5.10 -1.48
N PHE A 4 8.46 4.53 -2.07
CA PHE A 4 9.83 5.02 -1.85
C PHE A 4 10.18 6.26 -2.66
N GLU A 5 9.51 6.51 -3.79
CA GLU A 5 9.60 7.80 -4.47
C GLU A 5 9.00 8.90 -3.59
N ALA A 6 7.82 8.64 -3.01
CA ALA A 6 7.14 9.57 -2.11
C ALA A 6 7.85 9.75 -0.74
N LEU A 7 8.55 8.72 -0.28
CA LEU A 7 9.45 8.79 0.88
C LEU A 7 10.69 9.65 0.59
N GLY A 8 11.04 9.86 -0.69
CA GLY A 8 12.25 10.56 -1.12
C GLY A 8 13.50 9.67 -1.19
N MET A 9 13.38 8.35 -0.98
CA MET A 9 14.52 7.40 -0.98
C MET A 9 14.80 6.78 -2.37
N SER A 10 13.95 7.06 -3.36
CA SER A 10 14.14 6.62 -4.74
C SER A 10 13.91 7.78 -5.68
N LEU A 11 14.59 7.76 -6.84
CA LEU A 11 14.38 8.76 -7.88
C LEU A 11 12.96 8.66 -8.43
N LEU A 12 12.39 9.80 -8.81
CA LEU A 12 11.09 9.82 -9.47
C LEU A 12 11.09 8.94 -10.74
N TYR A 13 9.96 8.30 -11.02
CA TYR A 13 9.74 7.30 -12.09
C TYR A 13 10.44 5.95 -11.91
N SER A 14 11.41 5.81 -10.99
CA SER A 14 12.19 4.57 -10.85
C SER A 14 11.39 3.34 -10.43
N SER A 15 10.22 3.53 -9.83
CA SER A 15 9.38 2.45 -9.32
C SER A 15 8.39 1.88 -10.33
N THR A 16 8.08 2.63 -11.39
CA THR A 16 7.13 2.21 -12.44
C THR A 16 7.80 1.99 -13.79
N ALA A 17 9.06 2.40 -13.94
CA ALA A 17 9.85 2.09 -15.13
C ALA A 17 9.87 0.56 -15.38
N PRO A 18 9.58 0.10 -16.61
CA PRO A 18 9.66 -1.31 -16.97
C PRO A 18 11.04 -1.90 -16.62
N SER A 19 11.07 -3.19 -16.26
CA SER A 19 12.31 -3.87 -15.87
C SER A 19 13.33 -3.93 -17.02
N THR A 20 12.83 -4.10 -18.24
CA THR A 20 13.60 -4.10 -19.49
C THR A 20 13.52 -2.74 -20.15
N GLY A 21 14.65 -2.14 -20.49
CA GLY A 21 14.71 -0.93 -21.32
C GLY A 21 15.72 0.10 -20.85
N ILE A 22 15.99 1.06 -21.75
CA ILE A 22 16.99 2.12 -21.58
C ILE A 22 16.69 2.98 -20.34
N GLU A 23 15.42 3.23 -20.04
CA GLU A 23 15.04 4.02 -18.86
C GLU A 23 15.52 3.38 -17.54
N ARG A 24 15.55 2.04 -17.47
CA ARG A 24 16.04 1.33 -16.29
C ARG A 24 17.56 1.50 -16.13
N GLU A 25 18.31 1.38 -17.22
CA GLU A 25 19.77 1.60 -17.23
C GLU A 25 20.13 3.04 -16.84
N LEU A 26 19.40 4.02 -17.41
CA LEU A 26 19.55 5.43 -17.06
C LEU A 26 19.22 5.67 -15.59
N SER A 27 18.18 5.03 -15.06
CA SER A 27 17.81 5.11 -13.64
C SER A 27 18.90 4.56 -12.72
N ILE A 28 19.57 3.46 -13.09
CA ILE A 28 20.70 2.90 -12.34
C ILE A 28 21.86 3.91 -12.30
N SER A 29 22.28 4.42 -13.46
CA SER A 29 23.40 5.37 -13.54
C SER A 29 23.10 6.67 -12.78
N THR A 30 21.87 7.18 -12.85
CA THR A 30 21.44 8.38 -12.13
C THR A 30 21.33 8.12 -10.63
N SER A 31 20.91 6.92 -10.22
CA SER A 31 20.87 6.53 -8.80
C SER A 31 22.26 6.50 -8.19
N ALA A 32 23.25 5.95 -8.92
CA ALA A 32 24.65 5.95 -8.47
C ALA A 32 25.20 7.37 -8.31
N ARG A 33 24.96 8.27 -9.29
CA ARG A 33 25.35 9.68 -9.19
C ARG A 33 24.67 10.39 -8.01
N SER A 34 23.38 10.11 -7.80
CA SER A 34 22.61 10.69 -6.69
C SER A 34 23.15 10.24 -5.33
N LEU A 35 23.53 8.96 -5.20
CA LEU A 35 24.18 8.45 -4.00
C LEU A 35 25.53 9.14 -3.73
N ILE A 36 26.39 9.27 -4.74
CA ILE A 36 27.68 9.96 -4.60
C ILE A 36 27.47 11.41 -4.15
N ASN A 37 26.50 12.10 -4.74
CA ASN A 37 26.17 13.47 -4.35
C ASN A 37 25.58 13.56 -2.94
N ALA A 38 24.74 12.61 -2.53
CA ALA A 38 24.22 12.52 -1.17
C ALA A 38 25.35 12.36 -0.15
N VAL A 39 26.33 11.48 -0.43
CA VAL A 39 27.52 11.30 0.42
C VAL A 39 28.34 12.59 0.50
N ARG A 40 28.63 13.24 -0.63
CA ARG A 40 29.37 14.52 -0.67
C ARG A 40 28.68 15.63 0.13
N ARG A 41 27.35 15.65 0.11
CA ARG A 41 26.52 16.63 0.84
C ARG A 41 26.20 16.21 2.28
N GLY A 42 26.65 15.03 2.71
CA GLY A 42 26.38 14.49 4.03
C GLY A 42 24.91 14.13 4.29
N ILE A 43 24.11 13.89 3.24
CA ILE A 43 22.70 13.50 3.36
C ILE A 43 22.61 12.05 3.82
N ARG A 44 21.96 11.83 4.97
CA ARG A 44 21.79 10.51 5.60
C ARG A 44 20.36 10.02 5.45
N PRO A 45 20.11 8.70 5.54
CA PRO A 45 18.75 8.17 5.48
C PRO A 45 17.77 8.82 6.46
N ARG A 46 18.20 9.21 7.67
CA ARG A 46 17.34 9.87 8.66
C ARG A 46 17.01 11.33 8.35
N ASP A 47 17.75 11.97 7.45
CA ASP A 47 17.42 13.32 6.99
C ASP A 47 16.26 13.27 5.96
N VAL A 48 16.13 12.13 5.27
CA VAL A 48 15.09 11.88 4.26
C VAL A 48 13.89 11.16 4.88
N VAL A 49 14.11 10.11 5.67
CA VAL A 49 13.08 9.29 6.31
C VAL A 49 12.68 9.92 7.64
N THR A 50 11.67 10.78 7.58
CA THR A 50 11.10 11.53 8.70
C THR A 50 9.62 11.19 8.86
N HIS A 51 9.00 11.61 9.96
CA HIS A 51 7.56 11.49 10.15
C HIS A 51 6.76 12.07 8.96
N ARG A 52 7.24 13.19 8.38
CA ARG A 52 6.57 13.88 7.27
C ARG A 52 6.69 13.11 5.95
N SER A 53 7.86 12.57 5.64
CA SER A 53 8.04 11.77 4.42
C SER A 53 7.41 10.38 4.52
N ILE A 54 7.34 9.78 5.72
CA ILE A 54 6.55 8.56 5.96
C ILE A 54 5.08 8.82 5.69
N ARG A 55 4.54 9.97 6.14
CA ARG A 55 3.16 10.37 5.83
C ARG A 55 2.93 10.54 4.33
N ASN A 56 3.86 11.17 3.59
CA ASN A 56 3.79 11.25 2.13
C ASN A 56 3.73 9.87 1.48
N ALA A 57 4.57 8.95 1.94
CA ALA A 57 4.61 7.61 1.42
C ALA A 57 3.32 6.83 1.69
N MET A 58 2.77 6.93 2.90
CA MET A 58 1.48 6.34 3.25
C MET A 58 0.33 6.98 2.46
N ALA A 59 0.37 8.29 2.18
CA ALA A 59 -0.60 8.94 1.31
C ALA A 59 -0.58 8.33 -0.10
N VAL A 60 0.60 8.14 -0.69
CA VAL A 60 0.71 7.47 -2.00
C VAL A 60 0.20 6.03 -1.94
N VAL A 61 0.53 5.27 -0.88
CA VAL A 61 0.00 3.90 -0.69
C VAL A 61 -1.53 3.89 -0.67
N MET A 62 -2.17 4.83 0.03
CA MET A 62 -3.63 4.95 0.07
C MET A 62 -4.20 5.32 -1.31
N ALA A 63 -3.59 6.31 -1.96
CA ALA A 63 -4.05 6.86 -3.24
C ALA A 63 -4.04 5.84 -4.38
N VAL A 64 -3.04 4.96 -4.40
CA VAL A 64 -2.92 3.90 -5.41
C VAL A 64 -3.66 2.62 -5.03
N GLY A 65 -4.25 2.54 -3.84
CA GLY A 65 -4.88 1.31 -3.34
C GLY A 65 -3.87 0.19 -3.09
N GLY A 66 -2.75 0.50 -2.45
CA GLY A 66 -1.62 -0.40 -2.22
C GLY A 66 -1.92 -1.66 -1.39
N SER A 67 -0.89 -2.46 -1.13
CA SER A 67 -0.97 -3.66 -0.30
C SER A 67 -1.09 -3.32 1.18
N THR A 68 -1.80 -4.17 1.94
CA THR A 68 -1.84 -4.13 3.41
C THR A 68 -0.45 -4.33 4.03
N ASN A 69 0.44 -5.08 3.37
CA ASN A 69 1.83 -5.29 3.80
C ASN A 69 2.62 -3.98 3.92
N ALA A 70 2.23 -2.93 3.20
CA ALA A 70 2.85 -1.61 3.34
C ALA A 70 2.76 -1.08 4.78
N VAL A 71 1.67 -1.37 5.50
CA VAL A 71 1.52 -0.96 6.91
C VAL A 71 2.63 -1.58 7.77
N LEU A 72 2.87 -2.88 7.62
CA LEU A 72 3.94 -3.59 8.34
C LEU A 72 5.32 -3.02 8.00
N HIS A 73 5.60 -2.83 6.71
CA HIS A 73 6.88 -2.29 6.28
C HIS A 73 7.12 -0.86 6.79
N TYR A 74 6.10 0.01 6.76
CA TYR A 74 6.25 1.38 7.24
C TYR A 74 6.36 1.47 8.76
N LEU A 75 5.71 0.58 9.52
CA LEU A 75 5.94 0.47 10.97
C LEU A 75 7.41 0.11 11.26
N ALA A 76 7.97 -0.85 10.51
CA ALA A 76 9.37 -1.24 10.64
C ALA A 76 10.36 -0.14 10.20
N ILE A 77 10.08 0.52 9.08
CA ILE A 77 10.89 1.65 8.57
C ILE A 77 10.87 2.81 9.57
N ALA A 78 9.71 3.15 10.12
CA ALA A 78 9.56 4.18 11.12
C ALA A 78 10.41 3.86 12.36
N ALA A 79 10.33 2.63 12.87
CA ALA A 79 11.14 2.17 14.00
C ALA A 79 12.66 2.28 13.71
N ALA A 80 13.13 1.83 12.54
CA ALA A 80 14.54 1.92 12.13
C ALA A 80 15.03 3.37 11.99
N ALA A 81 14.15 4.25 11.50
CA ALA A 81 14.41 5.69 11.38
C ALA A 81 14.30 6.44 12.71
N ARG A 82 13.82 5.79 13.79
CA ARG A 82 13.48 6.41 15.07
C ARG A 82 12.40 7.49 14.92
N SER A 83 11.43 7.24 14.03
CA SER A 83 10.23 8.05 13.83
C SER A 83 9.03 7.31 14.41
N ALA A 84 8.06 8.05 14.96
CA ALA A 84 6.79 7.48 15.36
C ALA A 84 5.93 7.16 14.13
N LEU A 85 5.26 6.01 14.15
CA LEU A 85 4.13 5.67 13.30
C LEU A 85 3.31 4.61 14.04
N SER A 86 2.02 4.85 14.17
CA SER A 86 1.07 3.93 14.79
C SER A 86 -0.04 3.54 13.81
N LEU A 87 -0.79 2.48 14.13
CA LEU A 87 -2.01 2.15 13.38
C LEU A 87 -3.07 3.27 13.46
N HIS A 88 -3.04 4.10 14.52
CA HIS A 88 -3.91 5.27 14.59
C HIS A 88 -3.55 6.30 13.51
N ASP A 89 -2.26 6.57 13.31
CA ASP A 89 -1.79 7.49 12.27
C ASP A 89 -2.16 6.98 10.88
N VAL A 90 -2.05 5.68 10.64
CA VAL A 90 -2.47 5.03 9.38
C VAL A 90 -3.95 5.30 9.11
N GLU A 91 -4.82 5.17 10.12
CA GLU A 91 -6.26 5.44 9.98
C GLU A 91 -6.55 6.94 9.75
N LEU A 92 -5.82 7.85 10.42
CA LEU A 92 -5.95 9.29 10.19
C LEU A 92 -5.58 9.67 8.74
N ILE A 93 -4.53 9.06 8.20
CA ILE A 93 -4.12 9.26 6.79
C ILE A 93 -5.19 8.69 5.85
N ARG A 94 -5.65 7.46 6.11
CA ARG A 94 -6.69 6.79 5.29
C ARG A 94 -7.95 7.64 5.14
N ARG A 95 -8.42 8.27 6.22
CA ARG A 95 -9.62 9.12 6.23
C ARG A 95 -9.51 10.38 5.36
N ARG A 96 -8.28 10.85 5.11
CA ARG A 96 -8.02 12.08 4.37
C ARG A 96 -7.63 11.86 2.92
N VAL A 97 -7.03 10.71 2.61
CA VAL A 97 -6.46 10.45 1.29
C VAL A 97 -7.45 9.66 0.43
N PRO A 98 -7.91 10.22 -0.70
CA PRO A 98 -8.79 9.50 -1.61
C PRO A 98 -8.02 8.48 -2.46
N VAL A 99 -8.72 7.47 -2.98
CA VAL A 99 -8.17 6.55 -3.98
C VAL A 99 -8.36 7.13 -5.37
N ILE A 100 -7.25 7.45 -6.04
CA ILE A 100 -7.24 8.13 -7.33
C ILE A 100 -6.67 7.28 -8.46
N CYS A 101 -6.17 6.08 -8.19
CA CYS A 101 -5.69 5.17 -9.23
C CYS A 101 -6.56 3.92 -9.35
N ASN A 102 -6.94 3.58 -10.58
CA ASN A 102 -7.75 2.40 -10.89
C ASN A 102 -6.86 1.19 -11.21
N MET A 103 -6.07 0.73 -10.21
CA MET A 103 -5.03 -0.28 -10.38
C MET A 103 -5.49 -1.69 -10.01
N LYS A 104 -5.04 -2.71 -10.76
CA LYS A 104 -5.14 -4.13 -10.36
C LYS A 104 -4.50 -4.34 -8.96
N PRO A 105 -5.01 -5.28 -8.13
CA PRO A 105 -6.01 -6.31 -8.45
C PRO A 105 -7.48 -5.85 -8.37
N SER A 106 -7.76 -4.69 -7.75
CA SER A 106 -9.14 -4.21 -7.55
C SER A 106 -9.68 -3.36 -8.71
N GLY A 107 -8.79 -2.92 -9.61
CA GLY A 107 -9.09 -2.04 -10.73
C GLY A 107 -8.66 -2.63 -12.08
N LEU A 108 -8.61 -1.77 -13.10
CA LEU A 108 -8.42 -2.18 -14.50
C LEU A 108 -6.95 -2.13 -14.95
N HIS A 109 -6.17 -1.19 -14.44
CA HIS A 109 -4.88 -0.82 -15.00
C HIS A 109 -3.70 -1.51 -14.32
N SER A 110 -2.65 -1.73 -15.11
CA SER A 110 -1.36 -2.28 -14.69
C SER A 110 -0.36 -1.18 -14.30
N THR A 111 0.75 -1.56 -13.67
CA THR A 111 1.85 -0.63 -13.37
C THR A 111 2.44 0.01 -14.63
N ALA A 112 2.43 -0.70 -15.77
CA ALA A 112 2.89 -0.16 -17.05
C ALA A 112 1.95 0.93 -17.58
N ASP A 113 0.64 0.77 -17.39
CA ASP A 113 -0.35 1.81 -17.71
C ASP A 113 -0.14 3.04 -16.82
N LEU A 114 0.12 2.83 -15.52
CA LEU A 114 0.44 3.93 -14.59
C LEU A 114 1.70 4.66 -15.03
N HIS A 115 2.75 3.95 -15.41
CA HIS A 115 3.98 4.55 -15.95
C HIS A 115 3.69 5.42 -17.18
N SER A 116 2.94 4.86 -18.13
CA SER A 116 2.50 5.56 -19.35
C SER A 116 1.57 6.75 -19.06
N ALA A 117 0.85 6.74 -17.96
CA ALA A 117 0.01 7.85 -17.49
C ALA A 117 0.78 8.97 -16.77
N GLY A 118 2.10 8.84 -16.59
CA GLY A 118 2.93 9.82 -15.86
C GLY A 118 3.46 9.30 -14.52
N GLY A 119 3.30 8.01 -14.22
CA GLY A 119 3.89 7.32 -13.10
C GLY A 119 3.45 7.82 -11.73
N VAL A 120 4.23 7.47 -10.71
CA VAL A 120 4.05 7.96 -9.34
C VAL A 120 4.17 9.48 -9.23
N PRO A 121 5.04 10.18 -10.00
CA PRO A 121 5.09 11.64 -9.96
C PRO A 121 3.75 12.30 -10.28
N ARG A 122 2.95 11.72 -11.20
CA ARG A 122 1.59 12.21 -11.47
C ARG A 122 0.67 12.04 -10.26
N VAL A 123 0.71 10.88 -9.59
CA VAL A 123 -0.07 10.63 -8.36
C VAL A 123 0.32 11.62 -7.27
N MET A 124 1.62 11.81 -7.05
CA MET A 124 2.13 12.76 -6.05
C MET A 124 1.73 14.20 -6.37
N HIS A 125 1.70 14.59 -7.65
CA HIS A 125 1.26 15.91 -8.07
C HIS A 125 -0.22 16.17 -7.74
N GLU A 126 -1.12 15.23 -8.06
CA GLU A 126 -2.55 15.36 -7.71
C GLU A 126 -2.77 15.45 -6.20
N LEU A 127 -2.00 14.68 -5.42
CA LEU A 127 -2.06 14.73 -3.96
C LEU A 127 -1.46 16.04 -3.40
N ALA A 128 -0.39 16.58 -4.00
CA ALA A 128 0.20 17.86 -3.62
C ALA A 128 -0.77 19.02 -3.84
N LEU A 129 -1.47 19.06 -4.98
CA LEU A 129 -2.53 20.04 -5.25
C LEU A 129 -3.66 20.01 -4.21
N ALA A 130 -3.92 18.84 -3.61
CA ALA A 130 -4.89 18.66 -2.54
C ALA A 130 -4.33 18.89 -1.12
N GLY A 131 -3.07 19.32 -0.98
CA GLY A 131 -2.41 19.52 0.31
C GLY A 131 -2.17 18.22 1.09
N LEU A 132 -2.08 17.08 0.40
CA LEU A 132 -1.89 15.75 0.98
C LEU A 132 -0.43 15.27 0.95
N ILE A 133 0.45 16.01 0.27
CA ILE A 133 1.90 15.80 0.23
C ILE A 133 2.60 17.01 0.85
N ASP A 134 3.52 16.77 1.78
CA ASP A 134 4.47 17.77 2.24
C ASP A 134 5.62 17.89 1.23
N GLU A 135 5.54 18.91 0.38
CA GLU A 135 6.51 19.21 -0.67
C GLU A 135 7.88 19.66 -0.15
N SER A 136 7.99 20.04 1.13
CA SER A 136 9.26 20.48 1.74
C SER A 136 10.19 19.33 2.11
N CYS A 137 9.71 18.08 2.07
CA CYS A 137 10.51 16.90 2.43
C CYS A 137 11.74 16.76 1.54
N LEU A 138 12.90 16.51 2.14
CA LEU A 138 14.15 16.24 1.44
C LEU A 138 14.09 14.88 0.72
N THR A 139 14.77 14.77 -0.41
CA THR A 139 14.95 13.52 -1.15
C THR A 139 16.43 13.13 -1.28
N ILE A 140 16.70 11.94 -1.78
CA ILE A 140 18.05 11.39 -2.00
C ILE A 140 18.89 12.23 -2.99
N THR A 141 18.26 13.02 -3.86
CA THR A 141 18.97 13.96 -4.75
C THR A 141 19.47 15.19 -4.00
N GLY A 142 18.96 15.41 -2.78
CA GLY A 142 19.13 16.60 -1.97
C GLY A 142 18.31 17.80 -2.43
N ARG A 143 17.29 17.58 -3.28
CA ARG A 143 16.20 18.53 -3.55
C ARG A 143 14.98 18.15 -2.71
N THR A 144 14.04 19.10 -2.60
CA THR A 144 12.74 18.83 -1.96
C THR A 144 11.80 18.08 -2.90
N ILE A 145 10.79 17.41 -2.35
CA ILE A 145 9.74 16.73 -3.14
C ILE A 145 9.07 17.70 -4.12
N GLY A 146 8.74 18.93 -3.70
CA GLY A 146 8.14 19.93 -4.59
C GLY A 146 9.04 20.30 -5.77
N ALA A 147 10.34 20.47 -5.53
CA ALA A 147 11.31 20.75 -6.60
C ALA A 147 11.47 19.57 -7.56
N GLU A 148 11.44 18.33 -7.05
CA GLU A 148 11.41 17.12 -7.88
C GLU A 148 10.15 17.05 -8.74
N LEU A 149 8.98 17.31 -8.16
CA LEU A 149 7.69 17.28 -8.87
C LEU A 149 7.59 18.37 -9.94
N LEU A 150 8.08 19.58 -9.65
CA LEU A 150 8.13 20.67 -10.63
C LEU A 150 8.99 20.28 -11.85
N ALA A 151 10.17 19.68 -11.61
CA ALA A 151 11.04 19.20 -12.68
C ALA A 151 10.47 17.99 -13.45
N ALA A 152 9.68 17.15 -12.77
CA ALA A 152 9.07 15.97 -13.35
C ALA A 152 7.77 16.25 -14.11
N HIS A 153 7.17 17.44 -13.95
CA HIS A 153 5.83 17.72 -14.47
C HIS A 153 5.78 17.64 -16.00
N ARG A 154 5.14 16.58 -16.49
CA ARG A 154 4.74 16.43 -17.89
C ARG A 154 3.22 16.56 -17.95
N LYS A 155 2.71 17.62 -18.60
CA LYS A 155 1.28 17.74 -18.88
C LYS A 155 0.83 16.56 -19.73
N ARG A 156 0.12 15.62 -19.12
CA ARG A 156 -0.61 14.54 -19.81
C ARG A 156 -2.09 14.74 -19.54
N HIS A 157 -2.86 14.97 -20.60
CA HIS A 157 -4.30 15.12 -20.56
C HIS A 157 -4.99 13.78 -20.83
N GLY A 158 -6.14 13.54 -20.17
CA GLY A 158 -7.07 12.48 -20.58
C GLY A 158 -6.77 11.05 -20.12
N SER A 159 -5.90 10.82 -19.13
CA SER A 159 -5.71 9.46 -18.59
C SER A 159 -6.77 9.10 -17.56
N THR A 160 -7.42 7.94 -17.71
CA THR A 160 -8.31 7.35 -16.69
C THR A 160 -7.55 6.57 -15.62
N VAL A 161 -6.22 6.48 -15.73
CA VAL A 161 -5.39 5.68 -14.81
C VAL A 161 -5.15 6.41 -13.50
N VAL A 162 -4.87 7.72 -13.57
CA VAL A 162 -4.72 8.60 -12.40
C VAL A 162 -5.75 9.71 -12.52
N LEU A 163 -6.72 9.70 -11.63
CA LEU A 163 -7.80 10.67 -11.59
C LEU A 163 -7.41 11.88 -10.73
N PRO A 164 -7.94 13.07 -11.03
CA PRO A 164 -7.93 14.18 -10.10
C PRO A 164 -8.60 13.81 -8.77
N THR A 165 -8.16 14.41 -7.67
CA THR A 165 -8.68 14.09 -6.32
C THR A 165 -10.19 14.37 -6.15
N ASN A 166 -10.74 15.35 -6.87
CA ASN A 166 -12.18 15.65 -6.89
C ASN A 166 -13.01 14.63 -7.70
N MET A 167 -12.38 13.79 -8.52
CA MET A 167 -12.98 12.70 -9.29
C MET A 167 -12.52 11.32 -8.78
N ALA A 168 -12.04 11.25 -7.54
CA ALA A 168 -11.52 10.02 -6.97
C ALA A 168 -12.53 8.86 -7.00
N LEU A 169 -12.03 7.64 -7.21
CA LEU A 169 -12.82 6.41 -7.16
C LEU A 169 -13.47 6.21 -5.79
N TYR A 170 -12.73 6.55 -4.74
CA TYR A 170 -13.20 6.51 -3.36
C TYR A 170 -12.71 7.75 -2.62
N ARG A 171 -13.59 8.38 -1.84
CA ARG A 171 -13.26 9.58 -1.06
C ARG A 171 -12.25 9.34 0.06
N THR A 172 -12.09 8.08 0.48
CA THR A 172 -11.12 7.68 1.52
C THR A 172 -10.37 6.43 1.10
N GLY A 173 -9.18 6.24 1.67
CA GLY A 173 -8.35 5.06 1.43
C GLY A 173 -9.06 3.78 1.85
N ARG A 174 -8.74 2.68 1.17
CA ARG A 174 -9.38 1.37 1.37
C ARG A 174 -8.58 0.42 2.26
N LEU A 175 -7.44 0.86 2.82
CA LEU A 175 -6.68 0.11 3.83
C LEU A 175 -7.14 0.54 5.22
N VAL A 176 -8.10 -0.18 5.79
CA VAL A 176 -8.80 0.16 7.04
C VAL A 176 -8.12 -0.50 8.23
N VAL A 177 -8.02 0.24 9.33
CA VAL A 177 -7.62 -0.30 10.63
C VAL A 177 -8.85 -0.67 11.43
N LEU A 178 -8.98 -1.93 11.81
CA LEU A 178 -10.10 -2.47 12.60
C LEU A 178 -9.66 -2.69 14.04
N ARG A 179 -10.47 -2.22 15.00
CA ARG A 179 -10.30 -2.48 16.44
C ARG A 179 -11.59 -3.02 17.02
N GLY A 180 -11.45 -3.80 18.09
CA GLY A 180 -12.58 -4.37 18.82
C GLY A 180 -12.09 -5.37 19.86
N ASN A 181 -13.03 -6.12 20.43
CA ASN A 181 -12.74 -7.18 21.39
C ASN A 181 -11.76 -8.24 20.84
N MET A 182 -11.82 -8.55 19.54
CA MET A 182 -10.96 -9.51 18.84
C MET A 182 -9.61 -8.94 18.37
N SER A 183 -9.48 -7.63 18.23
CA SER A 183 -8.28 -6.95 17.73
C SER A 183 -7.98 -5.68 18.53
N ARG A 184 -7.76 -5.85 19.84
CA ARG A 184 -7.54 -4.71 20.76
C ARG A 184 -6.41 -3.80 20.30
N ASP A 185 -5.31 -4.39 19.81
CA ASP A 185 -4.13 -3.66 19.31
C ASP A 185 -4.25 -3.22 17.84
N GLY A 186 -5.27 -3.71 17.14
CA GLY A 186 -5.59 -3.38 15.75
C GLY A 186 -5.37 -4.53 14.77
N ALA A 187 -6.15 -4.52 13.70
CA ALA A 187 -6.01 -5.38 12.53
C ALA A 187 -6.10 -4.53 11.27
N VAL A 188 -5.59 -5.02 10.14
CA VAL A 188 -5.61 -4.31 8.86
C VAL A 188 -6.48 -5.08 7.88
N ALA A 189 -7.40 -4.39 7.22
CA ALA A 189 -8.25 -4.96 6.19
C ALA A 189 -8.22 -4.09 4.93
N LYS A 190 -8.32 -4.74 3.76
CA LYS A 190 -8.52 -4.02 2.49
C LYS A 190 -9.98 -4.12 2.09
N THR A 191 -10.65 -2.98 1.97
CA THR A 191 -12.08 -2.91 1.60
C THR A 191 -12.28 -2.59 0.11
N SER A 192 -11.23 -2.65 -0.69
CA SER A 192 -11.33 -2.43 -2.14
C SER A 192 -12.10 -3.57 -2.79
N GLY A 193 -13.14 -3.26 -3.56
CA GLY A 193 -13.95 -4.26 -4.27
C GLY A 193 -14.96 -5.00 -3.39
N LEU A 194 -15.10 -4.65 -2.11
CA LEU A 194 -16.16 -5.18 -1.25
C LEU A 194 -17.46 -4.39 -1.45
N SER A 195 -18.54 -5.11 -1.72
CA SER A 195 -19.91 -4.57 -1.74
C SER A 195 -20.54 -4.53 -0.34
N ILE A 196 -20.12 -5.44 0.54
CA ILE A 196 -20.61 -5.59 1.91
C ILE A 196 -19.55 -5.09 2.90
N LEU A 197 -19.94 -4.16 3.77
CA LEU A 197 -19.08 -3.58 4.81
C LEU A 197 -19.43 -4.04 6.23
N LEU A 198 -20.52 -4.78 6.38
CA LEU A 198 -20.96 -5.35 7.65
C LEU A 198 -21.20 -6.85 7.46
N HIS A 199 -20.50 -7.66 8.26
CA HIS A 199 -20.65 -9.11 8.23
C HIS A 199 -20.82 -9.63 9.67
N SER A 200 -21.75 -10.55 9.86
CA SER A 200 -21.96 -11.26 11.12
C SER A 200 -22.27 -12.72 10.82
N GLY A 201 -21.72 -13.64 11.60
CA GLY A 201 -21.72 -15.05 11.23
C GLY A 201 -21.17 -15.99 12.29
N THR A 202 -21.29 -17.28 12.01
CA THR A 202 -20.78 -18.34 12.87
C THR A 202 -19.27 -18.50 12.66
N ALA A 203 -18.50 -18.50 13.75
CA ALA A 203 -17.05 -18.66 13.69
C ALA A 203 -16.67 -20.11 13.33
N ARG A 204 -15.82 -20.27 12.31
CA ARG A 204 -15.17 -21.52 11.92
C ARG A 204 -13.67 -21.37 12.15
N VAL A 205 -13.16 -21.96 13.21
CA VAL A 205 -11.79 -21.72 13.70
C VAL A 205 -10.84 -22.81 13.20
N PHE A 206 -9.72 -22.39 12.61
CA PHE A 206 -8.66 -23.25 12.09
C PHE A 206 -7.30 -22.84 12.66
N ARG A 207 -6.41 -23.82 12.82
CA ARG A 207 -5.04 -23.61 13.35
C ARG A 207 -3.95 -23.80 12.30
N SER A 208 -4.31 -24.20 11.07
CA SER A 208 -3.39 -24.32 9.95
C SER A 208 -4.09 -23.91 8.64
N GLU A 209 -3.31 -23.47 7.66
CA GLU A 209 -3.81 -23.10 6.34
C GLU A 209 -4.44 -24.32 5.64
N GLU A 210 -3.79 -25.48 5.73
CA GLU A 210 -4.20 -26.72 5.08
C GLU A 210 -5.57 -27.19 5.60
N ALA A 211 -5.76 -27.18 6.92
CA ALA A 211 -7.04 -27.58 7.53
C ALA A 211 -8.17 -26.63 7.11
N CYS A 212 -7.89 -25.33 7.01
CA CYS A 212 -8.85 -24.34 6.54
C CYS A 212 -9.24 -24.59 5.07
N VAL A 213 -8.26 -24.80 4.19
CA VAL A 213 -8.49 -25.05 2.76
C VAL A 213 -9.29 -26.34 2.57
N GLN A 214 -8.92 -27.43 3.24
CA GLN A 214 -9.65 -28.69 3.17
C GLN A 214 -11.10 -28.54 3.63
N ALA A 215 -11.35 -27.81 4.72
CA ALA A 215 -12.70 -27.56 5.19
C ALA A 215 -13.54 -26.72 4.21
N ILE A 216 -12.94 -25.74 3.53
CA ILE A 216 -13.61 -24.95 2.49
C ILE A 216 -13.99 -25.85 1.31
N LEU A 217 -13.03 -26.63 0.79
CA LEU A 217 -13.23 -27.50 -0.37
C LEU A 217 -14.23 -28.64 -0.10
N ASN A 218 -14.27 -29.14 1.14
CA ASN A 218 -15.24 -30.17 1.57
C ASN A 218 -16.62 -29.59 1.92
N GLY A 219 -16.88 -28.30 1.69
CA GLY A 219 -18.18 -27.67 1.94
C GLY A 219 -18.55 -27.50 3.41
N CYS A 220 -17.57 -27.56 4.33
CA CYS A 220 -17.79 -27.34 5.76
C CYS A 220 -17.98 -25.85 6.10
N VAL A 221 -17.48 -24.95 5.25
CA VAL A 221 -17.71 -23.50 5.34
C VAL A 221 -18.96 -23.15 4.53
N ARG A 222 -19.90 -22.43 5.16
CA ARG A 222 -21.18 -22.06 4.55
C ARG A 222 -21.30 -20.55 4.35
N ILE A 223 -22.31 -20.14 3.59
CA ILE A 223 -22.72 -18.74 3.46
C ILE A 223 -22.96 -18.15 4.86
N GLY A 224 -22.40 -16.98 5.11
CA GLY A 224 -22.48 -16.27 6.38
C GLY A 224 -21.35 -16.62 7.35
N ASP A 225 -20.62 -17.71 7.19
CA ASP A 225 -19.57 -18.10 8.15
C ASP A 225 -18.44 -17.07 8.24
N VAL A 226 -17.83 -16.98 9.42
CA VAL A 226 -16.60 -16.22 9.69
C VAL A 226 -15.47 -17.23 9.88
N VAL A 227 -14.64 -17.38 8.88
CA VAL A 227 -13.46 -18.25 8.90
C VAL A 227 -12.34 -17.54 9.66
N VAL A 228 -11.84 -18.18 10.72
CA VAL A 228 -10.85 -17.62 11.64
C VAL A 228 -9.61 -18.51 11.62
N LEU A 229 -8.48 -18.00 11.12
CA LEU A 229 -7.20 -18.70 11.20
C LEU A 229 -6.34 -18.12 12.32
N ILE A 230 -6.01 -18.93 13.32
CA ILE A 230 -5.19 -18.55 14.48
C ILE A 230 -3.88 -19.31 14.53
N TYR A 231 -2.92 -18.80 15.30
CA TYR A 231 -1.56 -19.33 15.41
C TYR A 231 -0.74 -19.22 14.12
N LEU A 232 -1.06 -18.24 13.27
CA LEU A 232 -0.32 -17.94 12.04
C LEU A 232 0.34 -16.55 12.10
N GLY A 233 0.32 -15.91 13.27
CA GLY A 233 1.06 -14.67 13.51
C GLY A 233 2.59 -14.85 13.60
N PRO A 234 3.34 -13.77 13.85
CA PRO A 234 4.82 -13.77 13.80
C PRO A 234 5.51 -14.84 14.64
N LYS A 235 4.92 -15.21 15.79
CA LYS A 235 5.45 -16.25 16.69
C LYS A 235 4.75 -17.60 16.55
N GLY A 236 3.44 -17.61 16.32
CA GLY A 236 2.65 -18.83 16.22
C GLY A 236 2.96 -19.62 14.95
N GLY A 237 3.03 -18.91 13.81
CA GLY A 237 3.26 -19.50 12.48
C GLY A 237 4.67 -20.02 12.25
N PRO A 238 5.67 -19.58 13.03
CA PRO A 238 6.54 -18.40 12.83
C PRO A 238 6.46 -17.59 11.53
N GLY A 239 7.02 -16.38 11.55
CA GLY A 239 7.32 -15.59 10.35
C GLY A 239 6.12 -14.87 9.71
N MET A 240 4.91 -15.06 10.23
CA MET A 240 3.67 -14.44 9.75
C MET A 240 3.46 -14.72 8.25
N PRO A 241 3.23 -15.99 7.85
CA PRO A 241 3.09 -16.37 6.45
C PRO A 241 1.94 -15.62 5.75
N GLU A 242 2.09 -15.44 4.44
CA GLU A 242 1.08 -14.87 3.55
C GLU A 242 0.31 -16.00 2.89
N MET A 243 -1.01 -16.02 3.07
CA MET A 243 -1.87 -17.15 2.73
C MET A 243 -2.85 -16.77 1.61
N LEU A 244 -2.49 -17.10 0.37
CA LEU A 244 -3.38 -16.91 -0.76
C LEU A 244 -4.40 -18.06 -0.90
N SER A 245 -4.06 -19.27 -0.45
CA SER A 245 -4.86 -20.47 -0.71
C SER A 245 -6.28 -20.41 -0.10
N PRO A 246 -6.48 -19.95 1.16
CA PRO A 246 -7.81 -19.84 1.75
C PRO A 246 -8.72 -18.85 1.01
N THR A 247 -8.17 -17.70 0.58
CA THR A 247 -8.95 -16.70 -0.16
C THR A 247 -9.33 -17.22 -1.55
N ALA A 248 -8.41 -17.88 -2.24
CA ALA A 248 -8.68 -18.52 -3.52
C ALA A 248 -9.72 -19.64 -3.41
N ALA A 249 -9.65 -20.47 -2.38
CA ALA A 249 -10.61 -21.54 -2.13
C ALA A 249 -12.03 -20.99 -1.87
N LEU A 250 -12.17 -19.93 -1.07
CA LEU A 250 -13.47 -19.28 -0.84
C LEU A 250 -14.06 -18.73 -2.14
N VAL A 251 -13.25 -18.08 -2.98
CA VAL A 251 -13.70 -17.58 -4.28
C VAL A 251 -14.11 -18.74 -5.19
N GLY A 252 -13.31 -19.82 -5.26
CA GLY A 252 -13.59 -21.01 -6.06
C GLY A 252 -14.88 -21.73 -5.66
N MET A 253 -15.23 -21.71 -4.37
CA MET A 253 -16.48 -22.27 -3.84
C MET A 253 -17.68 -21.29 -3.94
N GLY A 254 -17.51 -20.12 -4.57
CA GLY A 254 -18.57 -19.11 -4.70
C GLY A 254 -18.89 -18.35 -3.40
N LEU A 255 -18.02 -18.43 -2.40
CA LEU A 255 -18.20 -17.82 -1.07
C LEU A 255 -17.48 -16.48 -0.91
N GLY A 256 -16.78 -15.99 -1.94
CA GLY A 256 -15.91 -14.80 -1.86
C GLY A 256 -16.59 -13.48 -1.46
N GLN A 257 -17.91 -13.36 -1.61
CA GLN A 257 -18.70 -12.20 -1.15
C GLN A 257 -19.63 -12.54 0.02
N SER A 258 -19.62 -13.79 0.50
CA SER A 258 -20.63 -14.34 1.39
C SER A 258 -20.04 -14.94 2.67
N ALA A 259 -18.71 -15.09 2.74
CA ALA A 259 -17.98 -15.51 3.93
C ALA A 259 -16.94 -14.46 4.31
N CYS A 260 -16.68 -14.32 5.61
CA CYS A 260 -15.64 -13.44 6.13
C CYS A 260 -14.40 -14.26 6.51
N LEU A 261 -13.22 -13.68 6.35
CA LEU A 261 -11.94 -14.32 6.65
C LEU A 261 -11.10 -13.39 7.54
N ILE A 262 -10.65 -13.90 8.69
CA ILE A 262 -9.78 -13.19 9.62
C ILE A 262 -8.61 -14.07 10.05
N THR A 263 -7.46 -13.45 10.32
CA THR A 263 -6.27 -14.16 10.82
C THR A 263 -5.36 -13.27 11.66
N ASP A 264 -4.52 -13.90 12.48
CA ASP A 264 -3.33 -13.28 13.08
C ASP A 264 -2.10 -13.29 12.15
N GLY A 265 -2.17 -13.97 11.00
CA GLY A 265 -1.20 -13.96 9.90
C GLY A 265 -1.47 -12.90 8.83
N ARG A 266 -1.23 -13.23 7.54
CA ARG A 266 -1.48 -12.35 6.38
C ARG A 266 -2.20 -13.09 5.25
N PHE A 267 -2.96 -12.37 4.44
CA PHE A 267 -3.62 -12.85 3.21
C PHE A 267 -3.10 -12.09 2.00
#